data_AF-F5ZEG8-F1
#
_entry.id   AF-F5ZEG8-F1
#
_cell.length_a   1.000
_cell.length_b   1.000
_cell.length_c   1.000
_cell.angle_alpha   90.00
_cell.angle_beta   90.00
_cell.angle_gamma   90.00
#
_symmetry.space_group_name_H-M   'P 1'
#
loop_
_entity.id
_entity.type
_entity.pdbx_description
1 polymer ?
#
loop_
_entity_poly.entity_id
_entity_poly.type
_entity_poly.pdbx_seq_one_letter_code
_entity_poly.pdbx_strand_id
1 'polypeptide(L)'
;MTYRVAIAISGAVSLGSYEAGTLYEIIKALKEHNENPANPKIEIDVLTGASAGGMTAAMIAQKLLYDGDALSGENTNVGYEAWVKSVDINGLLTPLPGDNAKNSLLSNGFVKTIADKLINSRYVESSVPNSPPAQAETPLVQTPHIASATSIRLGLAMSNLNGVDYEVDTFAYLTETLGQGKFTQTRHQDRYTATLDNTTDNQAIWNEISSAARGCGAFPVAFSPVSLSRSWLHGDYSGRGAVKFEDSTFSFMDGGAFNNYPLGMAVSLAEQNDTNYTDYENRFYFYISPNPRESAANPEFDATTASFAQSAKQMLNSVYLQSGFQEWLLQEQGNEKVLRLDHQADILREKLYSATSDEVFAEQAIIDSMIAVVYGGNTLEYAADIARLATQYRVDVAEKPLPPSHFKLWIDTIAVLEHAAELGPTNLKTIYTITAKKDELSGELLGAFLGFFDERFRQYDYERGRLNAMLTINGILDKQRDEGVIQKQLPLNIEKRDYHSIQQFLDSSRLNHASMADVKYENRELAYKRVKARFFAFTKDAGIASIARFFAWNFIVRKTVKKVLVL
;
A
#
# COMPACT_ATOMS: atom_id res chain seq x y z
N MET A 1 13.77 -23.03 -6.49
CA MET A 1 12.52 -22.57 -5.88
C MET A 1 12.75 -21.16 -5.37
N THR A 2 11.84 -20.24 -5.66
CA THR A 2 11.93 -18.82 -5.27
C THR A 2 10.64 -18.44 -4.56
N TYR A 3 10.77 -17.80 -3.41
CA TYR A 3 9.68 -17.19 -2.65
C TYR A 3 9.53 -15.73 -3.04
N ARG A 4 8.31 -15.22 -3.08
CA ARG A 4 8.01 -13.86 -3.51
C ARG A 4 7.23 -13.11 -2.44
N VAL A 5 7.59 -11.85 -2.26
CA VAL A 5 7.05 -10.95 -1.24
C VAL A 5 6.43 -9.74 -1.93
N ALA A 6 5.15 -9.50 -1.62
CA ALA A 6 4.45 -8.27 -1.96
C ALA A 6 4.30 -7.40 -0.71
N ILE A 7 4.61 -6.10 -0.81
CA ILE A 7 4.52 -5.18 0.33
C ILE A 7 3.54 -4.05 0.01
N ALA A 8 2.53 -3.89 0.86
CA ALA A 8 1.57 -2.80 0.83
C ALA A 8 1.82 -1.84 1.99
N ILE A 9 1.95 -0.55 1.70
CA ILE A 9 2.30 0.49 2.68
C ILE A 9 1.18 1.54 2.74
N SER A 10 0.62 1.76 3.92
CA SER A 10 -0.50 2.70 4.09
C SER A 10 -0.09 4.17 3.91
N GLY A 11 -1.06 5.10 4.00
CA GLY A 11 -0.74 6.52 4.10
C GLY A 11 -0.44 6.97 5.54
N ALA A 12 0.60 7.81 5.68
CA ALA A 12 1.22 8.10 6.98
C ALA A 12 1.72 9.55 7.19
N VAL A 13 1.67 10.43 6.19
CA VAL A 13 2.20 11.81 6.28
C VAL A 13 3.65 11.84 6.80
N SER A 14 3.96 12.40 7.98
CA SER A 14 5.34 12.43 8.52
C SER A 14 5.78 11.11 9.16
N LEU A 15 4.83 10.19 9.39
CA LEU A 15 5.08 8.84 9.89
C LEU A 15 5.61 7.91 8.78
N GLY A 16 5.91 8.43 7.58
CA GLY A 16 6.78 7.75 6.62
C GLY A 16 8.15 7.37 7.22
N SER A 17 8.56 8.05 8.31
CA SER A 17 9.70 7.63 9.16
C SER A 17 9.50 6.25 9.79
N TYR A 18 8.34 5.96 10.37
CA TYR A 18 7.99 4.62 10.87
C TYR A 18 8.00 3.57 9.76
N GLU A 19 7.43 3.89 8.61
CA GLU A 19 7.37 2.99 7.44
C GLU A 19 8.77 2.67 6.92
N ALA A 20 9.65 3.67 6.84
CA ALA A 20 11.05 3.51 6.43
C ALA A 20 11.84 2.62 7.41
N GLY A 21 11.64 2.77 8.72
CA GLY A 21 12.25 1.91 9.72
C GLY A 21 11.79 0.46 9.63
N THR A 22 10.49 0.27 9.38
CA THR A 22 9.89 -1.05 9.17
C THR A 22 10.48 -1.75 7.95
N LEU A 23 10.52 -1.06 6.81
CA LEU A 23 11.06 -1.60 5.55
C LEU A 23 12.55 -1.91 5.64
N TYR A 24 13.33 -1.08 6.34
CA TYR A 24 14.75 -1.32 6.53
C TYR A 24 15.00 -2.71 7.14
N GLU A 25 14.30 -3.06 8.22
CA GLU A 25 14.48 -4.36 8.90
C GLU A 25 13.98 -5.55 8.06
N ILE A 26 12.88 -5.37 7.30
CA ILE A 26 12.40 -6.40 6.37
C ILE A 26 13.44 -6.65 5.28
N ILE A 27 13.89 -5.60 4.58
CA ILE A 27 14.87 -5.70 3.49
C ILE A 27 16.19 -6.29 4.00
N LYS A 28 16.64 -5.88 5.20
CA LYS A 28 17.82 -6.45 5.87
C LYS A 28 17.65 -7.94 6.16
N ALA A 29 16.49 -8.39 6.65
CA ALA A 29 16.21 -9.81 6.89
C ALA A 29 16.22 -10.63 5.60
N LEU A 30 15.65 -10.12 4.51
CA LEU A 30 15.68 -10.78 3.22
C LEU A 30 17.09 -10.82 2.63
N LYS A 31 17.89 -9.76 2.82
CA LYS A 31 19.30 -9.70 2.42
C LYS A 31 20.10 -10.81 3.09
N GLU A 32 20.10 -10.84 4.42
CA GLU A 32 20.85 -11.82 5.22
C GLU A 32 20.43 -13.26 4.92
N HIS A 33 19.14 -13.50 4.67
CA HIS A 33 18.66 -14.80 4.23
C HIS A 33 19.25 -15.20 2.87
N ASN A 34 19.21 -14.30 1.89
CA ASN A 34 19.67 -14.58 0.53
C ASN A 34 21.20 -14.61 0.38
N GLU A 35 21.95 -14.01 1.33
CA GLU A 35 23.42 -14.07 1.34
C GLU A 35 23.95 -15.50 1.52
N ASN A 36 23.15 -16.40 2.10
CA ASN A 36 23.44 -17.82 2.11
C ASN A 36 22.86 -18.49 0.84
N PRO A 37 23.69 -18.92 -0.12
CA PRO A 37 23.23 -19.49 -1.39
C PRO A 37 22.56 -20.87 -1.25
N ALA A 38 22.66 -21.52 -0.08
CA ALA A 38 21.92 -22.75 0.21
C ALA A 38 20.43 -22.50 0.49
N ASN A 39 20.06 -21.26 0.81
CA ASN A 39 18.67 -20.89 1.05
C ASN A 39 17.91 -20.69 -0.28
N PRO A 40 16.62 -21.09 -0.35
CA PRO A 40 15.77 -20.71 -1.48
C PRO A 40 15.59 -19.20 -1.50
N LYS A 41 15.81 -18.56 -2.65
CA LYS A 41 15.80 -17.09 -2.75
C LYS A 41 14.43 -16.52 -2.37
N ILE A 42 14.41 -15.43 -1.61
CA ILE A 42 13.21 -14.62 -1.35
C ILE A 42 13.35 -13.28 -2.06
N GLU A 43 12.40 -12.94 -2.93
CA GLU A 43 12.43 -11.72 -3.73
C GLU A 43 11.23 -10.82 -3.43
N ILE A 44 11.46 -9.50 -3.42
CA ILE A 44 10.41 -8.48 -3.46
C ILE A 44 10.12 -8.19 -4.92
N ASP A 45 8.88 -8.43 -5.35
CA ASP A 45 8.42 -8.24 -6.73
C ASP A 45 7.19 -7.33 -6.85
N VAL A 46 6.58 -6.94 -5.73
CA VAL A 46 5.47 -5.99 -5.70
C VAL A 46 5.63 -5.01 -4.55
N LEU A 47 5.50 -3.73 -4.87
CA LEU A 47 5.46 -2.64 -3.90
C LEU A 47 4.25 -1.76 -4.19
N THR A 48 3.36 -1.59 -3.21
CA THR A 48 2.27 -0.62 -3.31
C THR A 48 2.25 0.35 -2.14
N GLY A 49 1.75 1.56 -2.39
CA GLY A 49 1.60 2.51 -1.30
C GLY A 49 0.64 3.67 -1.56
N ALA A 50 0.18 4.29 -0.46
CA ALA A 50 -0.62 5.51 -0.43
C ALA A 50 0.14 6.60 0.33
N SER A 51 -0.05 7.88 0.01
CA SER A 51 0.61 8.99 0.70
C SER A 51 2.15 8.81 0.81
N ALA A 52 2.69 9.05 2.00
CA ALA A 52 4.05 8.74 2.40
C ALA A 52 4.49 7.29 2.07
N GLY A 53 3.60 6.32 2.24
CA GLY A 53 3.85 4.93 1.87
C GLY A 53 4.07 4.74 0.38
N GLY A 54 3.33 5.47 -0.47
CA GLY A 54 3.52 5.45 -1.93
C GLY A 54 4.84 6.09 -2.37
N MET A 55 5.22 7.20 -1.73
CA MET A 55 6.54 7.81 -1.94
C MET A 55 7.67 6.85 -1.53
N THR A 56 7.50 6.16 -0.40
CA THR A 56 8.44 5.16 0.09
C THR A 56 8.51 3.95 -0.86
N ALA A 57 7.36 3.43 -1.31
CA ALA A 57 7.29 2.32 -2.28
C ALA A 57 8.06 2.64 -3.58
N ALA A 58 7.83 3.82 -4.16
CA ALA A 58 8.51 4.23 -5.39
C ALA A 58 10.03 4.35 -5.21
N MET A 59 10.47 4.99 -4.12
CA MET A 59 11.89 5.17 -3.81
C MET A 59 12.58 3.81 -3.56
N ILE A 60 11.98 2.94 -2.77
CA ILE A 60 12.52 1.62 -2.46
C ILE A 60 12.53 0.72 -3.70
N ALA A 61 11.52 0.79 -4.58
CA ALA A 61 11.50 0.06 -5.84
C ALA A 61 12.71 0.44 -6.73
N GLN A 62 13.05 1.73 -6.83
CA GLN A 62 14.23 2.18 -7.58
C GLN A 62 15.50 1.54 -7.02
N LYS A 63 15.68 1.64 -5.70
CA LYS A 63 16.92 1.19 -5.05
C LYS A 63 17.05 -0.32 -5.07
N LEU A 64 15.95 -1.06 -4.91
CA LEU A 64 15.96 -2.52 -5.08
C LEU A 64 16.46 -2.92 -6.47
N LEU A 65 15.98 -2.27 -7.53
CA LEU A 65 16.34 -2.64 -8.89
C LEU A 65 17.73 -2.15 -9.32
N TYR A 66 18.19 -0.98 -8.87
CA TYR A 66 19.33 -0.32 -9.50
C TYR A 66 20.47 0.11 -8.57
N ASP A 67 20.23 0.19 -7.25
CA ASP A 67 21.17 0.79 -6.29
C ASP A 67 20.92 0.22 -4.88
N GLY A 68 21.21 -1.08 -4.73
CA GLY A 68 20.91 -1.85 -3.53
C GLY A 68 21.74 -1.43 -2.31
N ASP A 69 22.92 -0.84 -2.52
CA ASP A 69 23.76 -0.32 -1.44
C ASP A 69 23.09 0.84 -0.71
N ALA A 70 22.30 1.66 -1.41
CA ALA A 70 21.51 2.74 -0.80
C ALA A 70 20.43 2.26 0.17
N LEU A 71 20.10 0.96 0.20
CA LEU A 71 19.20 0.36 1.19
C LEU A 71 19.91 -0.10 2.46
N SER A 72 21.24 -0.07 2.48
CA SER A 72 22.05 -0.55 3.60
C SER A 72 22.32 0.54 4.66
N GLY A 73 22.61 0.09 5.88
CA GLY A 73 22.98 0.93 7.01
C GLY A 73 21.78 1.50 7.79
N GLU A 74 21.80 1.34 9.11
CA GLU A 74 20.67 1.63 10.00
C GLU A 74 20.21 3.08 9.94
N ASN A 75 21.15 4.02 9.90
CA ASN A 75 20.87 5.46 9.91
C ASN A 75 21.45 6.17 8.67
N THR A 76 21.66 5.43 7.59
CA THR A 76 22.24 5.95 6.33
C THR A 76 21.51 5.47 5.08
N ASN A 77 20.58 4.51 5.22
CA ASN A 77 19.76 4.06 4.10
C ASN A 77 18.87 5.18 3.56
N VAL A 78 18.46 5.04 2.31
CA VAL A 78 17.66 6.03 1.58
C VAL A 78 16.35 6.39 2.29
N GLY A 79 15.72 5.43 2.97
CA GLY A 79 14.47 5.64 3.71
C GLY A 79 14.68 6.57 4.90
N TYR A 80 15.74 6.31 5.68
CA TYR A 80 16.18 7.16 6.78
C TYR A 80 16.58 8.57 6.30
N GLU A 81 17.35 8.65 5.22
CA GLU A 81 17.77 9.93 4.63
C GLU A 81 16.56 10.77 4.17
N ALA A 82 15.56 10.15 3.56
CA ALA A 82 14.35 10.85 3.12
C ALA A 82 13.52 11.34 4.32
N TRP A 83 13.16 10.41 5.20
CA TRP A 83 12.10 10.63 6.19
C TRP A 83 12.59 11.13 7.54
N VAL A 84 13.84 10.88 7.91
CA VAL A 84 14.40 11.38 9.17
C VAL A 84 15.20 12.65 8.91
N LYS A 85 16.12 12.64 7.94
CA LYS A 85 17.09 13.73 7.74
C LYS A 85 16.62 14.84 6.79
N SER A 86 16.11 14.49 5.61
CA SER A 86 15.87 15.48 4.54
C SER A 86 14.56 16.24 4.69
N VAL A 87 13.47 15.59 5.11
CA VAL A 87 12.19 16.28 5.27
C VAL A 87 12.13 17.06 6.58
N ASP A 88 11.87 18.36 6.51
CA ASP A 88 11.73 19.22 7.68
C ASP A 88 10.72 20.35 7.45
N ILE A 89 10.22 20.92 8.55
CA ILE A 89 9.23 22.00 8.50
C ILE A 89 9.76 23.28 7.85
N ASN A 90 11.04 23.61 7.96
CA ASN A 90 11.58 24.84 7.38
C ASN A 90 11.59 24.77 5.86
N GLY A 91 12.04 23.64 5.31
CA GLY A 91 11.93 23.35 3.88
C GLY A 91 10.49 23.33 3.41
N LEU A 92 9.61 22.63 4.13
CA LEU A 92 8.17 22.55 3.79
C LEU A 92 7.46 23.91 3.85
N LEU A 93 7.89 24.85 4.69
CA LEU A 93 7.29 26.19 4.75
C LEU A 93 7.90 27.16 3.72
N THR A 94 9.04 26.80 3.11
CA THR A 94 9.76 27.60 2.11
C THR A 94 9.10 27.43 0.73
N PRO A 95 8.49 28.48 0.15
CA PRO A 95 7.89 28.36 -1.18
C PRO A 95 8.95 28.16 -2.26
N LEU A 96 8.70 27.21 -3.16
CA LEU A 96 9.56 26.83 -4.28
C LEU A 96 8.76 26.78 -5.59
N PRO A 97 9.43 26.75 -6.76
CA PRO A 97 8.76 26.64 -8.06
C PRO A 97 7.80 25.44 -8.11
N GLY A 98 6.59 25.66 -8.62
CA GLY A 98 5.51 24.67 -8.66
C GLY A 98 4.56 24.72 -7.46
N ASP A 99 4.89 25.47 -6.40
CA ASP A 99 3.95 25.69 -5.30
C ASP A 99 2.90 26.74 -5.65
N ASN A 100 1.63 26.45 -5.32
CA ASN A 100 0.55 27.40 -5.48
C ASN A 100 0.02 27.87 -4.11
N ALA A 101 0.31 29.14 -3.81
CA ALA A 101 -0.09 29.80 -2.57
C ALA A 101 -1.61 29.86 -2.33
N LYS A 102 -2.43 29.57 -3.35
CA LYS A 102 -3.89 29.55 -3.27
C LYS A 102 -4.46 28.20 -2.82
N ASN A 103 -3.69 27.12 -2.89
CA ASN A 103 -4.21 25.77 -2.59
C ASN A 103 -3.29 24.91 -1.71
N SER A 104 -2.20 25.45 -1.16
CA SER A 104 -1.30 24.70 -0.27
C SER A 104 -0.74 25.50 0.90
N LEU A 105 -0.59 24.83 2.03
CA LEU A 105 0.12 25.34 3.21
C LEU A 105 1.63 25.12 3.09
N LEU A 106 2.03 23.93 2.64
CA LEU A 106 3.38 23.41 2.55
C LEU A 106 3.86 23.33 1.10
N SER A 107 5.17 23.25 0.92
CA SER A 107 5.85 23.22 -0.36
C SER A 107 5.90 21.80 -0.90
N ASN A 108 5.18 21.57 -2.00
CA ASN A 108 5.37 20.36 -2.80
C ASN A 108 6.64 20.48 -3.66
N GLY A 109 7.08 21.70 -3.98
CA GLY A 109 8.38 21.95 -4.61
C GLY A 109 9.55 21.44 -3.76
N PHE A 110 9.48 21.57 -2.43
CA PHE A 110 10.51 21.04 -1.53
C PHE A 110 10.56 19.51 -1.55
N VAL A 111 9.39 18.86 -1.56
CA VAL A 111 9.31 17.40 -1.74
C VAL A 111 9.94 16.97 -3.07
N LYS A 112 9.77 17.77 -4.14
CA LYS A 112 10.48 17.54 -5.41
C LYS A 112 11.99 17.56 -5.25
N THR A 113 12.55 18.51 -4.48
CA THR A 113 14.01 18.60 -4.29
C THR A 113 14.58 17.36 -3.60
N ILE A 114 13.81 16.76 -2.67
CA ILE A 114 14.19 15.51 -2.01
C ILE A 114 14.13 14.35 -3.02
N ALA A 115 13.05 14.25 -3.80
CA ALA A 115 12.94 13.23 -4.85
C ALA A 115 14.05 13.39 -5.90
N ASP A 116 14.36 14.62 -6.31
CA ASP A 116 15.45 14.88 -7.25
C ASP A 116 16.81 14.44 -6.68
N LYS A 117 17.06 14.71 -5.38
CA LYS A 117 18.30 14.29 -4.71
C LYS A 117 18.41 12.76 -4.60
N LEU A 118 17.35 12.07 -4.22
CA LEU A 118 17.41 10.64 -3.85
C LEU A 118 17.09 9.68 -5.01
N ILE A 119 16.32 10.14 -6.00
CA ILE A 119 15.84 9.34 -7.14
C ILE A 119 16.44 9.87 -8.44
N ASN A 120 16.21 11.14 -8.79
CA ASN A 120 16.50 11.62 -10.15
C ASN A 120 17.98 11.99 -10.38
N SER A 121 18.75 12.22 -9.32
CA SER A 121 20.19 12.53 -9.41
C SER A 121 21.00 11.44 -10.10
N ARG A 122 20.51 10.19 -10.06
CA ARG A 122 21.05 9.05 -10.82
C ARG A 122 21.10 9.31 -12.32
N TYR A 123 20.18 10.09 -12.87
CA TYR A 123 20.00 10.30 -14.31
C TYR A 123 20.52 11.64 -14.81
N VAL A 124 20.98 12.51 -13.92
CA VAL A 124 21.51 13.81 -14.31
C VAL A 124 23.02 13.66 -14.51
N GLU A 125 23.50 13.94 -15.71
CA GLU A 125 24.96 14.01 -15.94
C GLU A 125 25.57 15.02 -14.96
N SER A 126 26.62 14.59 -14.25
CA SER A 126 27.49 15.50 -13.53
C SER A 126 28.11 16.44 -14.55
N SER A 127 27.54 17.63 -14.72
CA SER A 127 28.10 18.69 -15.56
C SER A 127 29.38 19.19 -14.90
N VAL A 128 30.49 18.47 -15.10
CA VAL A 128 31.81 19.01 -14.86
C VAL A 128 32.02 20.12 -15.90
N PRO A 129 32.19 21.39 -15.49
CA PRO A 129 32.49 22.45 -16.44
C PRO A 129 33.87 22.13 -17.04
N ASN A 130 33.93 21.88 -18.35
CA ASN A 130 35.13 21.62 -19.17
C ASN A 130 35.49 20.16 -19.54
N SER A 131 34.54 19.23 -19.60
CA SER A 131 34.77 17.97 -20.32
C SER A 131 34.49 18.13 -21.83
N PRO A 132 35.35 17.61 -22.74
CA PRO A 132 35.06 17.58 -24.16
C PRO A 132 33.78 16.79 -24.45
N PRO A 133 33.08 17.04 -25.58
CA PRO A 133 31.80 16.39 -25.87
C PRO A 133 31.97 14.87 -25.84
N ALA A 134 31.36 14.22 -24.85
CA ALA A 134 31.50 12.79 -24.62
C ALA A 134 30.81 12.02 -25.76
N GLN A 135 31.57 11.14 -26.41
CA GLN A 135 31.04 10.07 -27.24
C GLN A 135 30.38 9.03 -26.32
N ALA A 136 29.14 8.63 -26.65
CA ALA A 136 28.32 7.59 -26.03
C ALA A 136 28.13 7.71 -24.49
N GLU A 137 26.89 7.93 -24.05
CA GLU A 137 26.48 7.87 -22.65
C GLU A 137 27.10 6.64 -21.97
N THR A 138 27.89 6.86 -20.91
CA THR A 138 28.41 5.73 -20.13
C THR A 138 27.21 5.02 -19.49
N PRO A 139 26.99 3.71 -19.72
CA PRO A 139 25.81 3.03 -19.18
C PRO A 139 25.75 3.17 -17.67
N LEU A 140 24.58 3.51 -17.13
CA LEU A 140 24.35 3.54 -15.69
C LEU A 140 24.68 2.17 -15.09
N VAL A 141 25.57 2.15 -14.10
CA VAL A 141 25.88 0.90 -13.39
C VAL A 141 24.68 0.54 -12.53
N GLN A 142 24.08 -0.61 -12.81
CA GLN A 142 22.99 -1.19 -12.04
C GLN A 142 23.57 -2.16 -11.02
N THR A 143 23.23 -1.95 -9.75
CA THR A 143 23.59 -2.85 -8.64
C THR A 143 22.31 -3.27 -7.91
N PRO A 144 21.52 -4.20 -8.46
CA PRO A 144 20.29 -4.64 -7.82
C PRO A 144 20.56 -5.21 -6.43
N HIS A 145 19.65 -4.95 -5.49
CA HIS A 145 19.68 -5.57 -4.17
C HIS A 145 19.44 -7.09 -4.30
N ILE A 146 20.10 -7.90 -3.47
CA ILE A 146 20.00 -9.38 -3.54
C ILE A 146 18.58 -9.92 -3.32
N ALA A 147 17.73 -9.16 -2.62
CA ALA A 147 16.32 -9.44 -2.43
C ALA A 147 15.40 -8.82 -3.49
N SER A 148 15.93 -8.19 -4.54
CA SER A 148 15.12 -7.70 -5.65
C SER A 148 14.75 -8.84 -6.60
N ALA A 149 13.50 -8.86 -7.05
CA ALA A 149 13.14 -9.56 -8.27
C ALA A 149 13.75 -8.85 -9.50
N THR A 150 13.78 -9.55 -10.64
CA THR A 150 14.23 -8.97 -11.93
C THR A 150 13.27 -7.90 -12.45
N SER A 151 12.01 -7.96 -12.04
CA SER A 151 11.01 -6.94 -12.29
C SER A 151 10.17 -6.69 -11.03
N ILE A 152 9.85 -5.43 -10.76
CA ILE A 152 8.99 -5.02 -9.67
C ILE A 152 7.74 -4.33 -10.23
N ARG A 153 6.56 -4.77 -9.80
CA ARG A 153 5.32 -4.05 -10.04
C ARG A 153 5.11 -3.00 -8.95
N LEU A 154 5.11 -1.73 -9.34
CA LEU A 154 4.85 -0.59 -8.48
C LEU A 154 3.38 -0.17 -8.61
N GLY A 155 2.71 0.07 -7.49
CA GLY A 155 1.35 0.60 -7.45
C GLY A 155 1.20 1.77 -6.48
N LEU A 156 0.75 2.92 -6.95
CA LEU A 156 0.50 4.11 -6.14
C LEU A 156 -0.99 4.39 -6.08
N ALA A 157 -1.56 4.42 -4.88
CA ALA A 157 -2.95 4.85 -4.68
C ALA A 157 -3.05 6.36 -4.86
N MET A 158 -4.02 6.84 -5.64
CA MET A 158 -4.15 8.25 -5.97
C MET A 158 -5.61 8.72 -5.90
N SER A 159 -5.79 10.02 -5.66
CA SER A 159 -7.11 10.66 -5.76
C SER A 159 -7.14 11.58 -6.96
N ASN A 160 -7.99 11.28 -7.95
CA ASN A 160 -8.16 12.08 -9.16
C ASN A 160 -9.28 13.10 -8.97
N LEU A 161 -8.92 14.38 -8.89
CA LEU A 161 -9.87 15.48 -8.73
C LEU A 161 -10.79 15.69 -9.93
N ASN A 162 -10.37 15.27 -11.13
CA ASN A 162 -11.20 15.35 -12.33
C ASN A 162 -12.27 14.26 -12.34
N GLY A 163 -11.95 13.09 -11.79
CA GLY A 163 -12.80 11.90 -11.84
C GLY A 163 -12.78 11.21 -13.20
N VAL A 164 -13.16 9.92 -13.20
CA VAL A 164 -13.32 9.10 -14.41
C VAL A 164 -14.62 8.32 -14.30
N ASP A 165 -15.38 8.27 -15.39
CA ASP A 165 -16.66 7.57 -15.42
C ASP A 165 -16.48 6.05 -15.59
N TYR A 166 -17.31 5.29 -14.89
CA TYR A 166 -17.43 3.84 -14.98
C TYR A 166 -18.89 3.49 -15.18
N GLU A 167 -19.16 2.46 -15.98
CA GLU A 167 -20.51 2.00 -16.30
C GLU A 167 -20.71 0.57 -15.79
N VAL A 168 -21.86 0.32 -15.19
CA VAL A 168 -22.35 -1.03 -14.91
C VAL A 168 -23.72 -1.21 -15.56
N ASP A 169 -23.97 -2.38 -16.13
CA ASP A 169 -25.28 -2.70 -16.69
C ASP A 169 -26.29 -2.83 -15.54
N THR A 170 -27.48 -2.22 -15.70
CA THR A 170 -28.56 -2.36 -14.72
C THR A 170 -29.43 -3.57 -15.06
N PHE A 171 -29.84 -4.34 -14.04
CA PHE A 171 -30.63 -5.57 -14.18
C PHE A 171 -31.85 -5.41 -15.10
N ALA A 172 -32.00 -6.35 -16.04
CA ALA A 172 -33.17 -6.50 -16.90
C ALA A 172 -34.11 -7.58 -16.36
N TYR A 173 -35.36 -7.23 -16.07
CA TYR A 173 -36.46 -8.19 -16.10
C TYR A 173 -37.10 -8.17 -17.49
N LEU A 174 -37.72 -9.29 -17.88
CA LEU A 174 -38.43 -9.53 -19.16
C LEU A 174 -39.68 -8.65 -19.40
N THR A 175 -39.78 -7.49 -18.74
CA THR A 175 -40.87 -6.54 -18.90
C THR A 175 -40.31 -5.18 -19.30
N GLU A 176 -40.72 -4.69 -20.48
CA GLU A 176 -40.34 -3.39 -21.06
C GLU A 176 -40.59 -2.17 -20.14
N THR A 177 -41.25 -2.37 -18.99
CA THR A 177 -41.58 -1.36 -17.99
C THR A 177 -40.48 -1.08 -16.96
N LEU A 178 -39.42 -1.90 -16.91
CA LEU A 178 -38.25 -1.67 -16.05
C LEU A 178 -37.06 -1.32 -16.95
N GLY A 179 -36.57 -0.07 -16.83
CA GLY A 179 -35.65 0.54 -17.79
C GLY A 179 -34.40 -0.29 -18.06
N GLN A 180 -34.12 -0.52 -19.35
CA GLN A 180 -32.82 -0.98 -19.83
C GLN A 180 -31.84 0.19 -19.86
N GLY A 181 -30.57 -0.04 -19.52
CA GLY A 181 -29.55 1.00 -19.59
C GLY A 181 -28.28 0.67 -18.81
N LYS A 182 -27.45 1.71 -18.67
CA LYS A 182 -26.21 1.68 -17.90
C LYS A 182 -26.32 2.65 -16.74
N PHE A 183 -25.83 2.25 -15.58
CA PHE A 183 -25.61 3.14 -14.46
C PHE A 183 -24.18 3.66 -14.52
N THR A 184 -24.04 4.94 -14.84
CA THR A 184 -22.74 5.62 -14.90
C THR A 184 -22.42 6.27 -13.56
N GLN A 185 -21.22 6.02 -13.04
CA GLN A 185 -20.70 6.64 -11.83
C GLN A 185 -19.30 7.21 -12.07
N THR A 186 -19.11 8.49 -11.79
CA THR A 186 -17.78 9.11 -11.73
C THR A 186 -17.06 8.66 -10.47
N ARG A 187 -15.88 8.06 -10.63
CA ARG A 187 -15.00 7.65 -9.54
C ARG A 187 -13.81 8.60 -9.44
N HIS A 188 -13.51 9.03 -8.21
CA HIS A 188 -12.34 9.85 -7.89
C HIS A 188 -11.19 9.04 -7.29
N GLN A 189 -11.44 7.79 -6.88
CA GLN A 189 -10.40 6.84 -6.53
C GLN A 189 -9.67 6.42 -7.80
N ASP A 190 -8.36 6.59 -7.84
CA ASP A 190 -7.51 6.34 -8.99
C ASP A 190 -6.20 5.65 -8.55
N ARG A 191 -5.35 5.28 -9.50
CA ARG A 191 -4.04 4.70 -9.23
C ARG A 191 -3.03 5.03 -10.33
N TYR A 192 -1.77 4.78 -10.02
CA TYR A 192 -0.70 4.71 -11.01
C TYR A 192 0.03 3.39 -10.82
N THR A 193 0.04 2.55 -11.85
CA THR A 193 0.79 1.29 -11.84
C THR A 193 1.88 1.29 -12.91
N ALA A 194 3.01 0.66 -12.58
CA ALA A 194 4.12 0.48 -13.51
C ALA A 194 4.78 -0.89 -13.28
N THR A 195 5.26 -1.51 -14.35
CA THR A 195 6.13 -2.68 -14.28
C THR A 195 7.55 -2.20 -14.56
N LEU A 196 8.44 -2.37 -13.59
CA LEU A 196 9.80 -1.83 -13.60
C LEU A 196 10.79 -2.98 -13.76
N ASP A 197 11.79 -2.81 -14.62
CA ASP A 197 12.86 -3.78 -14.87
C ASP A 197 14.15 -3.06 -15.31
N ASN A 198 15.15 -3.77 -15.84
CA ASN A 198 16.40 -3.15 -16.28
C ASN A 198 16.23 -2.13 -17.42
N THR A 199 15.15 -2.20 -18.22
CA THR A 199 14.85 -1.28 -19.32
C THR A 199 14.23 0.03 -18.85
N THR A 200 13.72 0.05 -17.61
CA THR A 200 13.05 1.22 -17.05
C THR A 200 13.96 2.16 -16.23
N ASP A 201 15.27 1.90 -16.18
CA ASP A 201 16.26 2.73 -15.47
C ASP A 201 16.64 3.98 -16.28
N ASN A 202 15.67 4.87 -16.54
CA ASN A 202 15.91 6.10 -17.28
C ASN A 202 15.16 7.31 -16.72
N GLN A 203 15.62 8.50 -17.10
CA GLN A 203 15.14 9.76 -16.57
C GLN A 203 13.65 10.02 -16.83
N ALA A 204 13.15 9.66 -18.02
CA ALA A 204 11.78 9.96 -18.41
C ALA A 204 10.78 9.22 -17.51
N ILE A 205 11.00 7.91 -17.33
CA ILE A 205 10.17 7.05 -16.48
C ILE A 205 10.24 7.51 -15.02
N TRP A 206 11.43 7.73 -14.49
CA TRP A 206 11.57 8.08 -13.06
C TRP A 206 11.13 9.51 -12.73
N ASN A 207 11.14 10.44 -13.69
CA ASN A 207 10.48 11.74 -13.54
C ASN A 207 8.96 11.60 -13.44
N GLU A 208 8.36 10.72 -14.25
CA GLU A 208 6.93 10.42 -14.20
C GLU A 208 6.55 9.75 -12.87
N ILE A 209 7.27 8.70 -12.47
CA ILE A 209 7.07 8.00 -11.19
C ILE A 209 7.24 8.97 -10.02
N SER A 210 8.29 9.81 -10.02
CA SER A 210 8.50 10.83 -8.98
C SER A 210 7.34 11.82 -8.92
N SER A 211 6.77 12.20 -10.07
CA SER A 211 5.61 13.08 -10.12
C SER A 211 4.35 12.38 -9.61
N ALA A 212 4.15 11.11 -9.98
CA ALA A 212 3.05 10.29 -9.49
C ALA A 212 3.13 10.05 -7.98
N ALA A 213 4.31 9.72 -7.45
CA ALA A 213 4.58 9.58 -6.01
C ALA A 213 4.30 10.88 -5.25
N ARG A 214 4.68 12.04 -5.81
CA ARG A 214 4.33 13.35 -5.24
C ARG A 214 2.83 13.62 -5.24
N GLY A 215 2.13 13.26 -6.31
CA GLY A 215 0.66 13.32 -6.36
C GLY A 215 0.02 12.41 -5.31
N CYS A 216 0.54 11.19 -5.18
CA CYS A 216 0.13 10.18 -4.21
C CYS A 216 0.25 10.65 -2.75
N GLY A 217 1.19 11.54 -2.41
CA GLY A 217 1.31 12.16 -1.07
C GLY A 217 0.98 13.64 -0.99
N ALA A 218 0.29 14.20 -1.99
CA ALA A 218 -0.17 15.59 -1.95
C ALA A 218 -1.43 15.73 -1.07
N PHE A 219 -1.25 15.65 0.25
CA PHE A 219 -2.35 15.70 1.23
C PHE A 219 -3.17 16.99 1.06
N PRO A 220 -4.53 16.92 0.99
CA PRO A 220 -5.37 18.08 0.73
C PRO A 220 -5.12 19.23 1.71
N VAL A 221 -5.14 20.47 1.21
CA VAL A 221 -4.84 21.72 1.95
C VAL A 221 -3.37 21.85 2.37
N ALA A 222 -2.68 20.75 2.72
CA ALA A 222 -1.27 20.76 3.07
C ALA A 222 -0.41 20.98 1.83
N PHE A 223 -0.60 20.21 0.76
CA PHE A 223 0.21 20.26 -0.45
C PHE A 223 -0.63 20.60 -1.69
N SER A 224 -0.01 21.22 -2.70
CA SER A 224 -0.69 21.52 -3.97
C SER A 224 -0.89 20.23 -4.76
N PRO A 225 -2.06 20.04 -5.41
CA PRO A 225 -2.30 18.93 -6.34
C PRO A 225 -1.22 18.86 -7.43
N VAL A 226 -0.94 17.65 -7.90
CA VAL A 226 0.03 17.40 -8.97
C VAL A 226 -0.70 17.05 -10.26
N SER A 227 -0.35 17.73 -11.35
CA SER A 227 -0.88 17.41 -12.67
C SER A 227 -0.13 16.23 -13.28
N LEU A 228 -0.87 15.24 -13.78
CA LEU A 228 -0.30 14.10 -14.52
C LEU A 228 -1.11 13.84 -15.79
N SER A 229 -0.40 13.53 -16.87
CA SER A 229 -1.02 13.06 -18.10
C SER A 229 -1.54 11.64 -17.92
N ARG A 230 -2.73 11.37 -18.46
CA ARG A 230 -3.39 10.06 -18.42
C ARG A 230 -3.93 9.73 -19.80
N SER A 231 -3.75 8.47 -20.19
CA SER A 231 -4.32 7.90 -21.40
C SER A 231 -5.29 6.79 -21.02
N TRP A 232 -6.45 6.77 -21.68
CA TRP A 232 -7.43 5.70 -21.49
C TRP A 232 -6.86 4.32 -21.88
N LEU A 233 -5.93 4.27 -22.83
CA LEU A 233 -5.26 3.03 -23.25
C LEU A 233 -4.40 2.40 -22.15
N HIS A 234 -4.08 3.14 -21.09
CA HIS A 234 -3.35 2.59 -19.95
C HIS A 234 -4.19 1.51 -19.22
N GLY A 235 -3.52 0.47 -18.72
CA GLY A 235 -4.16 -0.66 -18.03
C GLY A 235 -4.90 -0.26 -16.74
N ASP A 236 -4.60 0.91 -16.18
CA ASP A 236 -5.33 1.47 -15.03
C ASP A 236 -6.75 1.95 -15.36
N TYR A 237 -7.08 2.15 -16.64
CA TYR A 237 -8.39 2.62 -17.09
C TYR A 237 -9.10 1.59 -17.95
N SER A 238 -8.62 1.36 -19.18
CA SER A 238 -9.25 0.41 -20.12
C SER A 238 -9.38 -0.99 -19.53
N GLY A 239 -8.32 -1.47 -18.85
CA GLY A 239 -8.29 -2.76 -18.15
C GLY A 239 -9.19 -2.85 -16.91
N ARG A 240 -9.83 -1.75 -16.50
CA ARG A 240 -10.72 -1.68 -15.32
C ARG A 240 -12.14 -1.20 -15.65
N GLY A 241 -12.50 -1.17 -16.93
CA GLY A 241 -13.86 -0.80 -17.36
C GLY A 241 -14.16 0.70 -17.26
N ALA A 242 -13.14 1.56 -17.29
CA ALA A 242 -13.37 3.00 -17.42
C ALA A 242 -14.01 3.33 -18.77
N VAL A 243 -14.99 4.22 -18.75
CA VAL A 243 -15.57 4.81 -19.97
C VAL A 243 -14.46 5.50 -20.75
N LYS A 244 -14.48 5.37 -22.08
CA LYS A 244 -13.45 5.94 -22.95
C LYS A 244 -13.37 7.45 -22.79
N PHE A 245 -12.15 7.96 -22.55
CA PHE A 245 -11.83 9.37 -22.51
C PHE A 245 -10.60 9.69 -23.38
N GLU A 246 -10.49 10.93 -23.83
CA GLU A 246 -9.33 11.42 -24.58
C GLU A 246 -8.14 11.68 -23.65
N ASP A 247 -6.92 11.48 -24.16
CA ASP A 247 -5.70 11.75 -23.41
C ASP A 247 -5.73 13.15 -22.78
N SER A 248 -5.65 13.20 -21.47
CA SER A 248 -5.94 14.40 -20.68
C SER A 248 -4.96 14.57 -19.52
N THR A 249 -4.80 15.81 -19.08
CA THR A 249 -4.08 16.12 -17.84
C THR A 249 -5.06 16.17 -16.69
N PHE A 250 -4.90 15.25 -15.72
CA PHE A 250 -5.69 15.22 -14.50
C PHE A 250 -4.91 15.79 -13.32
N SER A 251 -5.64 16.26 -12.32
CA SER A 251 -5.10 16.81 -11.08
C SER A 251 -5.22 15.79 -9.96
N PHE A 252 -4.09 15.38 -9.41
CA PHE A 252 -4.00 14.33 -8.40
C PHE A 252 -3.66 14.89 -7.03
N MET A 253 -4.26 14.27 -6.02
CA MET A 253 -3.96 14.47 -4.61
C MET A 253 -3.75 13.12 -3.92
N ASP A 254 -3.47 13.20 -2.62
CA ASP A 254 -3.19 12.05 -1.78
C ASP A 254 -4.23 10.94 -1.91
N GLY A 255 -3.75 9.72 -2.23
CA GLY A 255 -4.59 8.54 -2.37
C GLY A 255 -5.30 8.12 -1.10
N GLY A 256 -4.78 8.50 0.07
CA GLY A 256 -5.35 8.20 1.38
C GLY A 256 -6.76 8.76 1.60
N ALA A 257 -7.23 9.69 0.76
CA ALA A 257 -8.62 10.15 0.80
C ALA A 257 -9.64 9.07 0.36
N PHE A 258 -9.25 8.16 -0.53
CA PHE A 258 -10.15 7.14 -1.11
C PHE A 258 -9.60 5.71 -1.09
N ASN A 259 -8.29 5.53 -0.94
CA ASN A 259 -7.65 4.24 -0.71
C ASN A 259 -6.37 4.43 0.12
N ASN A 260 -6.51 4.39 1.44
CA ASN A 260 -5.39 4.52 2.35
C ASN A 260 -4.64 3.20 2.62
N TYR A 261 -5.22 2.05 2.23
CA TYR A 261 -4.68 0.71 2.50
C TYR A 261 -4.61 -0.10 1.20
N PRO A 262 -3.57 0.09 0.35
CA PRO A 262 -3.50 -0.47 -0.99
C PRO A 262 -3.12 -1.97 -1.04
N LEU A 263 -3.67 -2.76 -0.12
CA LEU A 263 -3.41 -4.21 -0.01
C LEU A 263 -4.08 -4.97 -1.15
N GLY A 264 -5.32 -4.63 -1.51
CA GLY A 264 -6.00 -5.21 -2.67
C GLY A 264 -5.26 -4.89 -3.97
N MET A 265 -4.61 -3.72 -4.06
CA MET A 265 -3.74 -3.40 -5.19
C MET A 265 -2.49 -4.28 -5.20
N ALA A 266 -1.84 -4.52 -4.06
CA ALA A 266 -0.67 -5.42 -3.97
C ALA A 266 -1.03 -6.85 -4.37
N VAL A 267 -2.19 -7.34 -3.91
CA VAL A 267 -2.74 -8.64 -4.30
C VAL A 267 -2.95 -8.71 -5.81
N SER A 268 -3.67 -7.73 -6.39
CA SER A 268 -3.97 -7.70 -7.82
C SER A 268 -2.71 -7.60 -8.69
N LEU A 269 -1.64 -6.95 -8.21
CA LEU A 269 -0.36 -6.90 -8.91
C LEU A 269 0.45 -8.19 -8.73
N ALA A 270 0.40 -8.82 -7.56
CA ALA A 270 1.05 -10.11 -7.31
C ALA A 270 0.44 -11.23 -8.15
N GLU A 271 -0.89 -11.27 -8.28
CA GLU A 271 -1.61 -12.22 -9.13
C GLU A 271 -1.21 -12.11 -10.61
N GLN A 272 -0.73 -10.95 -11.06
CA GLN A 272 -0.18 -10.79 -12.42
C GLN A 272 1.26 -11.33 -12.59
N ASN A 273 1.98 -11.58 -11.48
CA ASN A 273 3.29 -12.25 -11.48
C ASN A 273 3.16 -13.76 -11.25
N ASP A 274 2.10 -14.17 -10.56
CA ASP A 274 1.87 -15.54 -10.12
C ASP A 274 1.10 -16.32 -11.21
N THR A 275 1.81 -16.65 -12.29
CA THR A 275 1.21 -17.31 -13.47
C THR A 275 1.05 -18.82 -13.33
N ASN A 276 1.72 -19.46 -12.35
CA ASN A 276 1.53 -20.88 -12.07
C ASN A 276 0.52 -21.05 -10.94
N TYR A 277 -0.30 -22.08 -11.06
CA TYR A 277 -1.32 -22.38 -10.07
C TYR A 277 -0.81 -22.78 -8.68
N THR A 278 0.50 -23.03 -8.51
CA THR A 278 1.15 -23.31 -7.21
C THR A 278 1.93 -22.12 -6.66
N ASP A 279 1.97 -20.98 -7.37
CA ASP A 279 2.78 -19.82 -6.94
C ASP A 279 2.33 -19.28 -5.57
N TYR A 280 1.07 -19.50 -5.20
CA TYR A 280 0.54 -19.16 -3.88
C TYR A 280 1.30 -19.82 -2.72
N GLU A 281 1.85 -21.03 -2.90
CA GLU A 281 2.63 -21.73 -1.86
C GLU A 281 3.95 -21.00 -1.52
N ASN A 282 4.34 -20.07 -2.40
CA ASN A 282 5.58 -19.33 -2.34
C ASN A 282 5.36 -17.81 -2.20
N ARG A 283 4.10 -17.35 -2.03
CA ARG A 283 3.70 -15.95 -2.00
C ARG A 283 3.39 -15.50 -0.57
N PHE A 284 4.03 -14.40 -0.16
CA PHE A 284 3.79 -13.77 1.15
C PHE A 284 3.52 -12.27 1.00
N TYR A 285 2.75 -11.72 1.93
CA TYR A 285 2.39 -10.30 1.93
C TYR A 285 2.84 -9.64 3.23
N PHE A 286 3.42 -8.45 3.14
CA PHE A 286 3.56 -7.54 4.28
C PHE A 286 2.61 -6.36 4.11
N TYR A 287 1.88 -6.05 5.17
CA TYR A 287 1.10 -4.82 5.25
C TYR A 287 1.66 -3.95 6.38
N ILE A 288 2.11 -2.75 6.02
CA ILE A 288 2.78 -1.81 6.92
C ILE A 288 1.87 -0.60 7.12
N SER A 289 1.58 -0.27 8.38
CA SER A 289 0.85 0.95 8.70
C SER A 289 1.26 1.52 10.06
N PRO A 290 1.42 2.83 10.22
CA PRO A 290 1.58 3.42 11.54
C PRO A 290 0.26 3.46 12.33
N ASN A 291 -0.89 3.23 11.68
CA ASN A 291 -2.18 3.29 12.34
C ASN A 291 -2.45 2.00 13.16
N PRO A 292 -3.02 2.12 14.37
CA PRO A 292 -3.36 0.96 15.19
C PRO A 292 -4.52 0.16 14.57
N ARG A 293 -4.58 -1.14 14.90
CA ARG A 293 -5.69 -2.05 14.52
C ARG A 293 -6.92 -1.91 15.41
N GLU A 294 -6.98 -0.85 16.21
CA GLU A 294 -8.02 -0.64 17.22
C GLU A 294 -9.21 0.14 16.65
N SER A 295 -10.31 0.15 17.40
CA SER A 295 -11.51 0.90 17.01
C SER A 295 -11.23 2.40 16.94
N ALA A 296 -11.56 3.00 15.78
CA ALA A 296 -11.59 4.44 15.61
C ALA A 296 -12.99 5.04 15.93
N ALA A 297 -13.89 4.26 16.54
CA ALA A 297 -15.21 4.74 16.92
C ALA A 297 -15.10 5.90 17.91
N ASN A 298 -15.94 6.92 17.73
CA ASN A 298 -16.01 8.08 18.61
C ASN A 298 -17.38 8.10 19.31
N PRO A 299 -17.58 7.30 20.38
CA PRO A 299 -18.87 7.22 21.08
C PRO A 299 -19.22 8.53 21.82
N GLU A 300 -18.26 9.41 22.02
CA GLU A 300 -18.45 10.73 22.64
C GLU A 300 -18.95 11.79 21.64
N PHE A 301 -18.98 11.49 20.34
CA PHE A 301 -19.53 12.42 19.35
C PHE A 301 -21.05 12.51 19.50
N ASP A 302 -21.54 13.69 19.90
CA ASP A 302 -22.95 13.94 20.16
C ASP A 302 -23.43 15.13 19.31
N ALA A 303 -24.49 14.89 18.52
CA ALA A 303 -25.09 15.92 17.66
C ALA A 303 -25.63 17.13 18.44
N THR A 304 -25.95 16.98 19.73
CA THR A 304 -26.44 18.06 20.59
C THR A 304 -25.33 18.99 21.08
N THR A 305 -24.07 18.51 21.10
CA THR A 305 -22.91 19.27 21.60
C THR A 305 -21.90 19.59 20.51
N ALA A 306 -21.93 18.88 19.38
CA ALA A 306 -21.01 19.06 18.27
C ALA A 306 -21.26 20.39 17.53
N SER A 307 -20.22 21.20 17.43
CA SER A 307 -20.19 22.35 16.53
C SER A 307 -20.08 21.91 15.07
N PHE A 308 -20.48 22.79 14.13
CA PHE A 308 -20.32 22.55 12.69
C PHE A 308 -18.89 22.14 12.30
N ALA A 309 -17.87 22.76 12.92
CA ALA A 309 -16.47 22.42 12.66
C ALA A 309 -16.10 21.01 13.14
N GLN A 310 -16.64 20.58 14.28
CA GLN A 310 -16.46 19.22 14.79
C GLN A 310 -17.16 18.21 13.89
N SER A 311 -18.39 18.50 13.44
CA SER A 311 -19.14 17.65 12.51
C SER A 311 -18.44 17.52 11.17
N ALA A 312 -17.94 18.62 10.58
CA ALA A 312 -17.19 18.59 9.32
C ALA A 312 -15.88 17.80 9.46
N LYS A 313 -15.16 17.97 10.58
CA LYS A 313 -13.95 17.19 10.87
C LYS A 313 -14.29 15.70 11.00
N GLN A 314 -15.34 15.34 11.74
CA GLN A 314 -15.74 13.95 11.91
C GLN A 314 -16.17 13.33 10.58
N MET A 315 -16.87 14.06 9.71
CA MET A 315 -17.26 13.60 8.38
C MET A 315 -16.04 13.31 7.50
N LEU A 316 -15.06 14.21 7.45
CA LEU A 316 -13.81 14.00 6.72
C LEU A 316 -13.03 12.80 7.26
N ASN A 317 -12.93 12.68 8.59
CA ASN A 317 -12.31 11.54 9.25
C ASN A 317 -13.03 10.23 8.91
N SER A 318 -14.36 10.22 8.87
CA SER A 318 -15.14 9.02 8.53
C SER A 318 -14.88 8.56 7.10
N VAL A 319 -14.78 9.48 6.12
CA VAL A 319 -14.43 9.13 4.73
C VAL A 319 -13.03 8.51 4.67
N TYR A 320 -12.05 9.14 5.32
CA TYR A 320 -10.67 8.64 5.40
C TYR A 320 -10.60 7.24 6.03
N LEU A 321 -11.22 7.02 7.19
CA LEU A 321 -11.23 5.73 7.89
C LEU A 321 -11.99 4.64 7.11
N GLN A 322 -13.12 4.98 6.48
CA GLN A 322 -13.94 4.02 5.73
C GLN A 322 -13.25 3.52 4.46
N SER A 323 -12.49 4.39 3.80
CA SER A 323 -11.78 4.10 2.54
C SER A 323 -10.79 2.93 2.63
N GLY A 324 -10.28 2.65 3.83
CA GLY A 324 -9.32 1.58 4.04
C GLY A 324 -9.93 0.23 4.42
N PHE A 325 -11.00 0.20 5.22
CA PHE A 325 -11.58 -1.04 5.75
C PHE A 325 -12.24 -1.91 4.67
N GLN A 326 -12.71 -1.30 3.58
CA GLN A 326 -13.37 -2.02 2.49
C GLN A 326 -12.44 -3.02 1.79
N GLU A 327 -11.14 -2.71 1.63
CA GLU A 327 -10.20 -3.66 1.01
C GLU A 327 -9.92 -4.86 1.93
N TRP A 328 -9.85 -4.64 3.25
CA TRP A 328 -9.69 -5.72 4.22
C TRP A 328 -10.86 -6.68 4.22
N LEU A 329 -12.09 -6.15 4.20
CA LEU A 329 -13.31 -6.97 4.10
C LEU A 329 -13.31 -7.83 2.83
N LEU A 330 -12.86 -7.30 1.69
CA LEU A 330 -12.78 -8.07 0.45
C LEU A 330 -11.75 -9.21 0.54
N GLN A 331 -10.60 -8.97 1.15
CA GLN A 331 -9.57 -10.01 1.34
C GLN A 331 -10.00 -11.06 2.39
N GLU A 332 -10.63 -10.64 3.48
CA GLU A 332 -11.19 -11.54 4.49
C GLU A 332 -12.30 -12.41 3.90
N GLN A 333 -13.23 -11.83 3.15
CA GLN A 333 -14.28 -12.59 2.45
C GLN A 333 -13.69 -13.61 1.47
N GLY A 334 -12.61 -13.28 0.77
CA GLY A 334 -11.88 -14.23 -0.05
C GLY A 334 -11.33 -15.40 0.77
N ASN A 335 -10.58 -15.10 1.83
CA ASN A 335 -10.02 -16.11 2.74
C ASN A 335 -11.10 -16.99 3.40
N GLU A 336 -12.21 -16.41 3.85
CA GLU A 336 -13.33 -17.16 4.44
C GLU A 336 -13.97 -18.12 3.45
N LYS A 337 -14.13 -17.72 2.18
CA LYS A 337 -14.66 -18.61 1.14
C LYS A 337 -13.70 -19.78 0.87
N VAL A 338 -12.39 -19.52 0.85
CA VAL A 338 -11.36 -20.58 0.69
C VAL A 338 -11.41 -21.55 1.87
N LEU A 339 -11.37 -21.05 3.11
CA LEU A 339 -11.48 -21.90 4.32
C LEU A 339 -12.78 -22.72 4.35
N ARG A 340 -13.89 -22.14 3.85
CA ARG A 340 -15.17 -22.85 3.74
C ARG A 340 -15.10 -23.95 2.69
N LEU A 341 -14.48 -23.70 1.54
CA LEU A 341 -14.27 -24.71 0.50
C LEU A 341 -13.40 -25.85 1.03
N ASP A 342 -12.29 -25.55 1.70
CA ASP A 342 -11.40 -26.56 2.30
C ASP A 342 -12.13 -27.43 3.33
N HIS A 343 -12.89 -26.80 4.23
CA HIS A 343 -13.70 -27.53 5.20
C HIS A 343 -14.78 -28.40 4.55
N GLN A 344 -15.39 -27.93 3.46
CA GLN A 344 -16.36 -28.73 2.68
C GLN A 344 -15.69 -29.89 1.94
N ALA A 345 -14.48 -29.68 1.41
CA ALA A 345 -13.66 -30.71 0.80
C ALA A 345 -13.36 -31.82 1.81
N ASP A 346 -12.94 -31.48 3.03
CA ASP A 346 -12.71 -32.45 4.10
C ASP A 346 -13.96 -33.24 4.49
N ILE A 347 -15.11 -32.56 4.67
CA ILE A 347 -16.39 -33.23 4.96
C ILE A 347 -16.76 -34.21 3.85
N LEU A 348 -16.63 -33.79 2.59
CA LEU A 348 -16.95 -34.64 1.45
C LEU A 348 -16.00 -35.84 1.39
N ARG A 349 -14.71 -35.65 1.65
CA ARG A 349 -13.72 -36.73 1.70
C ARG A 349 -14.11 -37.76 2.77
N GLU A 350 -14.47 -37.29 3.97
CA GLU A 350 -14.86 -38.18 5.06
C GLU A 350 -16.14 -38.97 4.76
N LYS A 351 -17.14 -38.35 4.10
CA LYS A 351 -18.34 -39.05 3.61
C LYS A 351 -17.97 -40.17 2.64
N LEU A 352 -17.07 -39.88 1.70
CA LEU A 352 -16.71 -40.81 0.62
C LEU A 352 -16.00 -42.07 1.10
N TYR A 353 -15.32 -42.09 2.26
CA TYR A 353 -14.76 -43.34 2.78
C TYR A 353 -15.81 -44.42 3.12
N SER A 354 -17.06 -44.01 3.32
CA SER A 354 -18.18 -44.92 3.61
C SER A 354 -19.10 -45.19 2.42
N ALA A 355 -18.86 -44.53 1.29
CA ALA A 355 -19.69 -44.65 0.09
C ALA A 355 -19.38 -45.95 -0.67
N THR A 356 -20.40 -46.53 -1.29
CA THR A 356 -20.25 -47.67 -2.20
C THR A 356 -19.90 -47.20 -3.61
N SER A 357 -19.28 -48.08 -4.41
CA SER A 357 -18.95 -47.76 -5.80
C SER A 357 -20.16 -47.39 -6.64
N ASP A 358 -21.33 -47.98 -6.37
CA ASP A 358 -22.58 -47.68 -7.10
C ASP A 358 -23.11 -46.28 -6.76
N GLU A 359 -23.04 -45.88 -5.49
CA GLU A 359 -23.37 -44.51 -5.05
C GLU A 359 -22.41 -43.49 -5.69
N VAL A 360 -21.11 -43.76 -5.68
CA VAL A 360 -20.11 -42.88 -6.30
C VAL A 360 -20.34 -42.74 -7.80
N PHE A 361 -20.67 -43.83 -8.50
CA PHE A 361 -20.97 -43.79 -9.92
C PHE A 361 -22.22 -42.94 -10.22
N ALA A 362 -23.27 -43.07 -9.40
CA ALA A 362 -24.48 -42.28 -9.54
C ALA A 362 -24.26 -40.78 -9.25
N GLU A 363 -23.52 -40.46 -8.18
CA GLU A 363 -23.17 -39.06 -7.84
C GLU A 363 -22.26 -38.44 -8.91
N GLN A 364 -21.30 -39.20 -9.46
CA GLN A 364 -20.41 -38.72 -10.53
C GLN A 364 -21.17 -38.31 -11.78
N ALA A 365 -22.21 -39.04 -12.19
CA ALA A 365 -23.00 -38.69 -13.37
C ALA A 365 -23.68 -37.32 -13.22
N ILE A 366 -24.06 -36.94 -11.99
CA ILE A 366 -24.62 -35.62 -11.68
C ILE A 366 -23.53 -34.55 -11.79
N ILE A 367 -22.37 -34.80 -11.21
CA ILE A 367 -21.23 -33.87 -11.23
C ILE A 367 -20.71 -33.65 -12.65
N ASP A 368 -20.63 -34.69 -13.49
CA ASP A 368 -20.24 -34.57 -14.90
C ASP A 368 -21.20 -33.65 -15.67
N SER A 369 -22.52 -33.73 -15.37
CA SER A 369 -23.51 -32.80 -15.94
C SER A 369 -23.31 -31.37 -15.42
N MET A 370 -22.92 -31.18 -14.17
CA MET A 370 -22.64 -29.85 -13.60
C MET A 370 -21.37 -29.24 -14.19
N ILE A 371 -20.30 -30.03 -14.37
CA ILE A 371 -19.06 -29.58 -15.03
C ILE A 371 -19.37 -29.01 -16.41
N ALA A 372 -20.20 -29.70 -17.20
CA ALA A 372 -20.58 -29.23 -18.54
C ALA A 372 -21.28 -27.86 -18.51
N VAL A 373 -22.08 -27.58 -17.47
CA VAL A 373 -22.79 -26.31 -17.29
C VAL A 373 -21.84 -25.22 -16.79
N VAL A 374 -21.07 -25.51 -15.73
CA VAL A 374 -20.22 -24.54 -15.03
C VAL A 374 -19.05 -24.09 -15.89
N TYR A 375 -18.40 -25.02 -16.58
CA TYR A 375 -17.26 -24.71 -17.45
C TYR A 375 -17.66 -24.35 -18.89
N GLY A 376 -18.96 -24.40 -19.23
CA GLY A 376 -19.45 -24.09 -20.57
C GLY A 376 -18.81 -24.90 -21.71
N GLY A 377 -18.28 -26.09 -21.42
CA GLY A 377 -17.54 -26.92 -22.37
C GLY A 377 -16.04 -26.60 -22.51
N ASN A 378 -15.47 -25.70 -21.69
CA ASN A 378 -14.04 -25.40 -21.67
C ASN A 378 -13.22 -26.52 -20.99
N THR A 379 -12.99 -27.59 -21.73
CA THR A 379 -12.28 -28.79 -21.23
C THR A 379 -10.82 -28.54 -20.84
N LEU A 380 -10.17 -27.54 -21.43
CA LEU A 380 -8.79 -27.17 -21.08
C LEU A 380 -8.70 -26.52 -19.71
N GLU A 381 -9.63 -25.62 -19.41
CA GLU A 381 -9.72 -24.93 -18.12
C GLU A 381 -10.09 -25.90 -17.00
N TYR A 382 -11.09 -26.75 -17.23
CA TYR A 382 -11.43 -27.82 -16.29
C TYR A 382 -10.24 -28.74 -16.00
N ALA A 383 -9.51 -29.19 -17.04
CA ALA A 383 -8.33 -30.03 -16.83
C ALA A 383 -7.22 -29.32 -16.03
N ALA A 384 -7.05 -28.01 -16.23
CA ALA A 384 -6.10 -27.20 -15.48
C ALA A 384 -6.50 -27.05 -14.01
N ASP A 385 -7.79 -26.81 -13.73
CA ASP A 385 -8.33 -26.72 -12.36
C ASP A 385 -8.16 -28.04 -11.62
N ILE A 386 -8.45 -29.18 -12.25
CA ILE A 386 -8.28 -30.50 -11.64
C ILE A 386 -6.82 -30.78 -11.30
N ALA A 387 -5.89 -30.47 -12.22
CA ALA A 387 -4.46 -30.63 -11.95
C ALA A 387 -3.98 -29.76 -10.78
N ARG A 388 -4.48 -28.53 -10.70
CA ARG A 388 -4.21 -27.61 -9.59
C ARG A 388 -4.76 -28.13 -8.28
N LEU A 389 -6.04 -28.46 -8.22
CA LEU A 389 -6.71 -28.92 -7.01
C LEU A 389 -6.08 -30.21 -6.49
N ALA A 390 -5.74 -31.15 -7.38
CA ALA A 390 -5.03 -32.36 -7.00
C ALA A 390 -3.67 -32.07 -6.36
N THR A 391 -3.00 -30.99 -6.79
CA THR A 391 -1.75 -30.53 -6.18
C THR A 391 -1.99 -29.85 -4.84
N GLN A 392 -3.00 -28.97 -4.75
CA GLN A 392 -3.37 -28.23 -3.54
C GLN A 392 -3.72 -29.17 -2.40
N TYR A 393 -4.58 -30.16 -2.64
CA TYR A 393 -5.01 -31.11 -1.62
C TYR A 393 -4.08 -32.32 -1.45
N ARG A 394 -2.92 -32.36 -2.13
CA ARG A 394 -2.06 -33.56 -2.18
C ARG A 394 -1.68 -34.10 -0.79
N VAL A 395 -1.49 -33.21 0.19
CA VAL A 395 -1.10 -33.57 1.56
C VAL A 395 -2.29 -34.19 2.28
N ASP A 396 -3.47 -33.60 2.12
CA ASP A 396 -4.68 -34.03 2.84
C ASP A 396 -5.17 -35.41 2.38
N VAL A 397 -4.91 -35.79 1.13
CA VAL A 397 -5.18 -37.14 0.61
C VAL A 397 -4.03 -38.14 0.78
N ALA A 398 -2.80 -37.69 1.07
CA ALA A 398 -1.64 -38.59 1.18
C ALA A 398 -1.73 -39.54 2.38
N GLU A 399 -2.22 -39.06 3.52
CA GLU A 399 -2.32 -39.86 4.74
C GLU A 399 -3.41 -40.94 4.66
N LYS A 400 -4.51 -40.65 3.95
CA LYS A 400 -5.67 -41.54 3.83
C LYS A 400 -6.24 -41.46 2.40
N PRO A 401 -5.65 -42.19 1.43
CA PRO A 401 -6.03 -42.06 0.02
C PRO A 401 -7.45 -42.60 -0.24
N LEU A 402 -8.20 -41.89 -1.09
CA LEU A 402 -9.47 -42.36 -1.64
C LEU A 402 -9.22 -43.35 -2.80
N PRO A 403 -10.10 -44.34 -3.03
CA PRO A 403 -10.10 -45.12 -4.27
C PRO A 403 -10.21 -44.21 -5.51
N PRO A 404 -9.67 -44.59 -6.68
CA PRO A 404 -9.60 -43.69 -7.85
C PRO A 404 -10.94 -43.08 -8.28
N SER A 405 -12.03 -43.85 -8.26
CA SER A 405 -13.37 -43.34 -8.60
C SER A 405 -13.90 -42.35 -7.56
N HIS A 406 -13.59 -42.56 -6.28
CA HIS A 406 -14.02 -41.69 -5.19
C HIS A 406 -13.20 -40.41 -5.20
N PHE A 407 -11.89 -40.50 -5.47
CA PHE A 407 -11.03 -39.35 -5.64
C PHE A 407 -11.51 -38.48 -6.81
N LYS A 408 -11.89 -39.10 -7.95
CA LYS A 408 -12.46 -38.37 -9.09
C LYS A 408 -13.72 -37.59 -8.68
N LEU A 409 -14.68 -38.26 -8.05
CA LEU A 409 -15.91 -37.61 -7.59
C LEU A 409 -15.61 -36.46 -6.62
N TRP A 410 -14.70 -36.70 -5.68
CA TRP A 410 -14.28 -35.71 -4.70
C TRP A 410 -13.70 -34.46 -5.36
N ILE A 411 -12.67 -34.62 -6.19
CA ILE A 411 -11.94 -33.51 -6.79
C ILE A 411 -12.80 -32.76 -7.82
N ASP A 412 -13.66 -33.46 -8.56
CA ASP A 412 -14.60 -32.86 -9.50
C ASP A 412 -15.66 -32.02 -8.80
N THR A 413 -16.16 -32.50 -7.66
CA THR A 413 -17.13 -31.74 -6.87
C THR A 413 -16.51 -30.45 -6.35
N ILE A 414 -15.26 -30.49 -5.88
CA ILE A 414 -14.53 -29.31 -5.45
C ILE A 414 -14.33 -28.33 -6.62
N ALA A 415 -13.91 -28.82 -7.78
CA ALA A 415 -13.74 -28.00 -8.98
C ALA A 415 -15.04 -27.27 -9.39
N VAL A 416 -16.18 -27.98 -9.35
CA VAL A 416 -17.49 -27.37 -9.60
C VAL A 416 -17.81 -26.28 -8.59
N LEU A 417 -17.62 -26.53 -7.30
CA LEU A 417 -17.92 -25.57 -6.24
C LEU A 417 -17.04 -24.31 -6.33
N GLU A 418 -15.75 -24.50 -6.57
CA GLU A 418 -14.76 -23.43 -6.65
C GLU A 418 -14.95 -22.56 -7.90
N HIS A 419 -15.14 -23.19 -9.06
CA HIS A 419 -15.34 -22.49 -10.33
C HIS A 419 -16.67 -21.73 -10.33
N ALA A 420 -17.75 -22.36 -9.85
CA ALA A 420 -19.06 -21.69 -9.74
C ALA A 420 -19.07 -20.52 -8.73
N ALA A 421 -18.16 -20.54 -7.74
CA ALA A 421 -17.99 -19.45 -6.78
C ALA A 421 -17.03 -18.35 -7.27
N GLU A 422 -16.48 -18.48 -8.48
CA GLU A 422 -15.45 -17.60 -9.06
C GLU A 422 -14.24 -17.43 -8.11
N LEU A 423 -13.91 -18.48 -7.36
CA LEU A 423 -12.75 -18.45 -6.47
C LEU A 423 -11.45 -18.55 -7.26
N GLY A 424 -11.42 -19.37 -8.32
CA GLY A 424 -10.20 -19.64 -9.07
C GLY A 424 -9.06 -20.12 -8.17
N PRO A 425 -7.78 -19.91 -8.52
CA PRO A 425 -6.63 -20.34 -7.71
C PRO A 425 -6.43 -19.51 -6.42
N THR A 426 -7.48 -18.89 -5.87
CA THR A 426 -7.34 -18.12 -4.63
C THR A 426 -7.04 -19.04 -3.46
N ASN A 427 -5.88 -18.82 -2.85
CA ASN A 427 -5.45 -19.52 -1.65
C ASN A 427 -5.37 -18.57 -0.47
N LEU A 428 -5.34 -19.15 0.74
CA LEU A 428 -5.22 -18.42 2.00
C LEU A 428 -3.95 -17.56 2.01
N LYS A 429 -4.11 -16.24 1.91
CA LYS A 429 -2.98 -15.30 1.82
C LYS A 429 -2.32 -15.11 3.18
N THR A 430 -1.01 -15.32 3.27
CA THR A 430 -0.24 -15.03 4.50
C THR A 430 0.11 -13.56 4.55
N ILE A 431 -0.64 -12.78 5.34
CA ILE A 431 -0.47 -11.32 5.44
C ILE A 431 0.13 -10.96 6.81
N TYR A 432 1.41 -10.64 6.82
CA TYR A 432 2.10 -10.10 7.98
C TYR A 432 1.78 -8.62 8.15
N THR A 433 0.96 -8.30 9.15
CA THR A 433 0.64 -6.91 9.44
C THR A 433 1.59 -6.35 10.50
N ILE A 434 2.20 -5.19 10.22
CA ILE A 434 3.12 -4.49 11.13
C ILE A 434 2.54 -3.11 11.41
N THR A 435 2.05 -2.93 12.63
CA THR A 435 1.33 -1.73 13.08
C THR A 435 1.86 -1.21 14.40
N ALA A 436 1.89 0.12 14.56
CA ALA A 436 2.08 0.72 15.88
C ALA A 436 0.81 0.56 16.72
N LYS A 437 0.95 0.63 18.03
CA LYS A 437 -0.20 0.76 18.94
C LYS A 437 -0.53 2.23 19.15
N LYS A 438 -1.73 2.46 19.64
CA LYS A 438 -2.18 3.81 20.00
C LYS A 438 -1.20 4.46 20.98
N ASP A 439 -0.88 5.73 20.75
CA ASP A 439 0.00 6.55 21.60
C ASP A 439 1.47 6.07 21.66
N GLU A 440 1.91 5.20 20.74
CA GLU A 440 3.32 4.75 20.66
C GLU A 440 4.19 5.68 19.82
N LEU A 441 3.62 6.49 18.94
CA LEU A 441 4.32 7.32 17.97
C LEU A 441 4.29 8.80 18.36
N SER A 442 5.44 9.45 18.21
CA SER A 442 5.62 10.87 18.53
C SER A 442 5.01 11.79 17.46
N GLY A 443 5.04 11.39 16.19
CA GLY A 443 4.57 12.20 15.07
C GLY A 443 3.05 12.32 14.93
N GLU A 444 2.25 11.52 15.65
CA GLU A 444 0.79 11.38 15.49
C GLU A 444 0.01 12.69 15.67
N LEU A 445 0.51 13.61 16.49
CA LEU A 445 -0.18 14.87 16.73
C LEU A 445 -0.38 15.69 15.44
N LEU A 446 -1.47 16.46 15.43
CA LEU A 446 -1.92 17.27 14.28
C LEU A 446 -2.20 16.44 13.02
N GLY A 447 -2.63 15.18 13.18
CA GLY A 447 -2.94 14.30 12.06
C GLY A 447 -1.66 13.83 11.36
N ALA A 448 -0.69 13.35 12.14
CA ALA A 448 0.62 12.88 11.68
C ALA A 448 1.54 13.98 11.09
N PHE A 449 1.37 15.26 11.48
CA PHE A 449 2.23 16.36 11.00
C PHE A 449 3.32 16.77 11.99
N LEU A 450 3.25 16.36 13.26
CA LEU A 450 4.21 16.81 14.27
C LEU A 450 5.64 16.41 13.93
N GLY A 451 5.83 15.24 13.30
CA GLY A 451 7.15 14.74 12.90
C GLY A 451 7.93 15.75 12.05
N PHE A 452 7.29 16.53 11.18
CA PHE A 452 8.00 17.53 10.36
C PHE A 452 8.68 18.63 11.19
N PHE A 453 8.16 18.93 12.38
CA PHE A 453 8.64 20.04 13.20
C PHE A 453 9.97 19.76 13.90
N ASP A 454 10.31 18.50 14.14
CA ASP A 454 11.52 18.14 14.88
C ASP A 454 12.05 16.76 14.44
N GLU A 455 13.34 16.68 14.13
CA GLU A 455 14.00 15.44 13.74
C GLU A 455 13.92 14.36 14.83
N ARG A 456 13.93 14.77 16.11
CA ARG A 456 13.87 13.82 17.24
C ARG A 456 12.62 12.95 17.19
N PHE A 457 11.50 13.50 16.73
CA PHE A 457 10.24 12.78 16.60
C PHE A 457 10.33 11.75 15.47
N ARG A 458 10.84 12.15 14.31
CA ARG A 458 11.03 11.24 13.16
C ARG A 458 12.03 10.13 13.45
N GLN A 459 13.11 10.43 14.19
CA GLN A 459 14.05 9.41 14.67
C GLN A 459 13.33 8.41 15.58
N TYR A 460 12.55 8.91 16.55
CA TYR A 460 11.84 8.06 17.48
C TYR A 460 10.82 7.14 16.77
N ASP A 461 10.07 7.67 15.81
CA ASP A 461 9.09 6.91 15.02
C ASP A 461 9.79 5.89 14.09
N TYR A 462 10.95 6.24 13.52
CA TYR A 462 11.79 5.33 12.74
C TYR A 462 12.25 4.12 13.57
N GLU A 463 12.76 4.36 14.77
CA GLU A 463 13.16 3.28 15.69
C GLU A 463 11.97 2.43 16.15
N ARG A 464 10.80 3.04 16.37
CA ARG A 464 9.56 2.29 16.64
C ARG A 464 9.18 1.36 15.48
N GLY A 465 9.33 1.83 14.24
CA GLY A 465 9.13 1.02 13.03
C GLY A 465 10.08 -0.17 12.96
N ARG A 466 11.37 0.06 13.24
CA ARG A 466 12.38 -1.00 13.32
C ARG A 466 12.03 -2.04 14.38
N LEU A 467 11.71 -1.61 15.60
CA LEU A 467 11.31 -2.51 16.69
C LEU A 467 10.14 -3.41 16.26
N ASN A 468 9.08 -2.82 15.71
CA ASN A 468 7.88 -3.57 15.33
C ASN A 468 8.18 -4.59 14.23
N ALA A 469 9.02 -4.24 13.25
CA ALA A 469 9.49 -5.18 12.24
C ALA A 469 10.34 -6.31 12.84
N MET A 470 11.28 -6.00 13.73
CA MET A 470 12.10 -7.02 14.41
C MET A 470 11.23 -8.01 15.21
N LEU A 471 10.20 -7.52 15.91
CA LEU A 471 9.25 -8.36 16.64
C LEU A 471 8.45 -9.27 15.69
N THR A 472 7.99 -8.75 14.55
CA THR A 472 7.31 -9.55 13.53
C THR A 472 8.24 -10.61 12.94
N ILE A 473 9.47 -10.26 12.60
CA ILE A 473 10.49 -11.20 12.08
C ILE A 473 10.75 -12.32 13.10
N ASN A 474 10.93 -11.98 14.38
CA ASN A 474 11.10 -12.98 15.43
C ASN A 474 9.88 -13.89 15.56
N GLY A 475 8.67 -13.33 15.45
CA GLY A 475 7.42 -14.11 15.43
C GLY A 475 7.33 -15.08 14.25
N ILE A 476 7.77 -14.68 13.06
CA ILE A 476 7.87 -15.56 11.88
C ILE A 476 8.83 -16.72 12.17
N LEU A 477 10.03 -16.42 12.67
CA LEU A 477 11.06 -17.43 12.98
C LEU A 477 10.59 -18.43 14.05
N ASP A 478 9.81 -17.96 15.03
CA ASP A 478 9.23 -18.83 16.07
C ASP A 478 8.14 -19.74 15.52
N LYS A 479 7.26 -19.21 14.66
CA LYS A 479 6.12 -19.97 14.11
C LYS A 479 6.50 -20.94 13.00
N GLN A 480 7.64 -20.77 12.33
CA GLN A 480 8.15 -21.76 11.37
C GLN A 480 8.41 -23.15 11.98
N ARG A 481 8.62 -23.23 13.30
CA ARG A 481 8.96 -24.48 14.01
C ARG A 481 7.74 -25.15 14.65
N ASP A 482 6.55 -24.58 14.45
CA ASP A 482 5.30 -24.99 15.08
C ASP A 482 4.47 -25.80 14.06
N GLU A 483 4.49 -27.13 14.19
CA GLU A 483 3.75 -28.06 13.32
C GLU A 483 2.22 -27.87 13.42
N GLY A 484 1.72 -27.13 14.43
CA GLY A 484 0.30 -26.83 14.61
C GLY A 484 -0.21 -25.61 13.84
N VAL A 485 0.64 -24.91 13.08
CA VAL A 485 0.23 -23.73 12.31
C VAL A 485 -0.32 -24.15 10.95
N ILE A 486 -1.62 -23.93 10.74
CA ILE A 486 -2.34 -24.25 9.49
C ILE A 486 -1.72 -23.51 8.28
N GLN A 487 -1.21 -22.29 8.48
CA GLN A 487 -0.69 -21.45 7.40
C GLN A 487 0.85 -21.46 7.33
N LYS A 488 1.39 -21.81 6.16
CA LYS A 488 2.84 -21.78 5.88
C LYS A 488 3.41 -20.38 6.17
N GLN A 489 4.56 -20.35 6.86
CA GLN A 489 5.28 -19.13 7.18
C GLN A 489 6.38 -18.85 6.14
N LEU A 490 6.74 -17.57 5.97
CA LEU A 490 7.87 -17.14 5.13
C LEU A 490 9.14 -17.85 5.64
N PRO A 491 9.86 -18.62 4.82
CA PRO A 491 10.93 -19.50 5.29
C PRO A 491 12.26 -18.77 5.48
N LEU A 492 12.24 -17.70 6.26
CA LEU A 492 13.42 -16.98 6.73
C LEU A 492 14.36 -17.92 7.49
N ASN A 493 15.63 -17.88 7.13
CA ASN A 493 16.71 -18.63 7.78
C ASN A 493 17.82 -17.64 8.14
N ILE A 494 17.63 -16.96 9.27
CA ILE A 494 18.50 -15.94 9.85
C ILE A 494 18.45 -16.06 11.38
N GLU A 495 19.37 -15.38 12.06
CA GLU A 495 19.31 -15.27 13.53
C GLU A 495 18.14 -14.38 13.98
N LYS A 496 17.66 -14.62 15.21
CA LYS A 496 16.67 -13.73 15.83
C LYS A 496 17.23 -12.32 15.98
N ARG A 497 16.37 -11.33 15.76
CA ARG A 497 16.69 -9.92 15.95
C ARG A 497 16.81 -9.61 17.44
N ASP A 498 17.97 -9.10 17.83
CA ASP A 498 18.13 -8.44 19.12
C ASP A 498 17.58 -7.01 19.03
N TYR A 499 16.56 -6.71 19.82
CA TYR A 499 15.87 -5.44 19.86
C TYR A 499 16.03 -4.71 21.20
N HIS A 500 16.85 -5.21 22.13
CA HIS A 500 16.94 -4.66 23.49
C HIS A 500 17.41 -3.20 23.51
N SER A 501 18.37 -2.83 22.66
CA SER A 501 18.88 -1.45 22.59
C SER A 501 17.83 -0.46 22.09
N ILE A 502 17.07 -0.84 21.06
CA ILE A 502 15.97 -0.03 20.52
C ILE A 502 14.86 0.08 21.56
N GLN A 503 14.47 -1.02 22.20
CA GLN A 503 13.47 -1.01 23.26
C GLN A 503 13.90 -0.09 24.42
N GLN A 504 15.16 -0.19 24.86
CA GLN A 504 15.70 0.69 25.91
C GLN A 504 15.70 2.17 25.49
N PHE A 505 16.06 2.49 24.25
CA PHE A 505 15.96 3.85 23.72
C PHE A 505 14.52 4.36 23.74
N LEU A 506 13.56 3.54 23.30
CA LEU A 506 12.16 3.91 23.27
C LEU A 506 11.56 4.08 24.68
N ASP A 507 11.90 3.19 25.61
CA ASP A 507 11.42 3.21 27.01
C ASP A 507 12.01 4.36 27.82
N SER A 508 13.26 4.74 27.53
CA SER A 508 13.92 5.87 28.18
C SER A 508 13.53 7.22 27.56
N SER A 509 13.09 7.20 26.31
CA SER A 509 12.50 8.35 25.63
C SER A 509 11.09 8.63 26.16
N ARG A 510 10.74 9.91 26.30
CA ARG A 510 9.36 10.36 26.60
C ARG A 510 8.68 10.95 25.36
N LEU A 511 9.24 10.71 24.17
CA LEU A 511 8.83 11.39 22.94
C LEU A 511 7.49 10.88 22.38
N ASN A 512 7.01 9.70 22.77
CA ASN A 512 5.63 9.28 22.50
C ASN A 512 4.58 10.19 23.18
N HIS A 513 4.97 10.94 24.21
CA HIS A 513 4.15 11.97 24.85
C HIS A 513 4.55 13.39 24.44
N ALA A 514 5.34 13.53 23.36
CA ALA A 514 5.75 14.83 22.86
C ALA A 514 4.54 15.68 22.47
N SER A 515 4.68 16.97 22.67
CA SER A 515 3.67 17.98 22.36
C SER A 515 4.26 19.09 21.51
N MET A 516 3.40 19.98 21.01
CA MET A 516 3.87 21.17 20.30
C MET A 516 4.71 22.09 21.21
N ALA A 517 4.62 21.98 22.54
CA ALA A 517 5.47 22.74 23.45
C ALA A 517 6.94 22.30 23.41
N ASP A 518 7.20 21.03 23.05
CA ASP A 518 8.55 20.44 22.95
C ASP A 518 9.28 20.81 21.66
N VAL A 519 8.57 21.42 20.71
CA VAL A 519 9.10 21.93 19.44
C VAL A 519 9.84 23.24 19.68
N LYS A 520 10.97 23.42 18.98
CA LYS A 520 11.73 24.68 18.99
C LYS A 520 10.83 25.88 18.64
N TYR A 521 10.94 26.96 19.42
CA TYR A 521 10.11 28.16 19.23
C TYR A 521 10.19 28.71 17.81
N GLU A 522 11.38 28.72 17.20
CA GLU A 522 11.61 29.22 15.84
C GLU A 522 10.76 28.49 14.79
N ASN A 523 10.70 27.15 14.87
CA ASN A 523 9.90 26.33 13.96
C ASN A 523 8.40 26.61 14.13
N ARG A 524 7.93 26.79 15.38
CA ARG A 524 6.55 27.20 15.67
C ARG A 524 6.24 28.58 15.11
N GLU A 525 7.14 29.53 15.29
CA GLU A 525 6.97 30.91 14.81
C GLU A 525 6.92 30.97 13.27
N LEU A 526 7.76 30.18 12.59
CA LEU A 526 7.74 30.05 11.13
C LEU A 526 6.40 29.47 10.64
N ALA A 527 5.91 28.42 11.28
CA ALA A 527 4.59 27.86 10.96
C ALA A 527 3.47 28.89 11.18
N TYR A 528 3.52 29.66 12.26
CA TYR A 528 2.56 30.74 12.52
C TYR A 528 2.56 31.81 11.42
N LYS A 529 3.75 32.27 11.02
CA LYS A 529 3.91 33.26 9.93
C LYS A 529 3.33 32.71 8.62
N ARG A 530 3.58 31.44 8.32
CA ARG A 530 3.05 30.78 7.11
C ARG A 530 1.54 30.65 7.14
N VAL A 531 0.96 30.14 8.22
CA VAL A 531 -0.51 30.00 8.38
C VAL A 531 -1.18 31.36 8.24
N LYS A 532 -0.62 32.41 8.85
CA LYS A 532 -1.09 33.78 8.68
C LYS A 532 -1.09 34.22 7.22
N ALA A 533 0.05 34.06 6.54
CA ALA A 533 0.17 34.44 5.14
C ALA A 533 -0.84 33.70 4.24
N ARG A 534 -1.02 32.39 4.45
CA ARG A 534 -1.97 31.56 3.70
C ARG A 534 -3.42 31.89 4.00
N PHE A 535 -3.77 32.16 5.25
CA PHE A 535 -5.11 32.64 5.61
C PHE A 535 -5.49 33.89 4.80
N PHE A 536 -4.61 34.90 4.74
CA PHE A 536 -4.89 36.12 3.98
C PHE A 536 -4.92 35.89 2.47
N ALA A 537 -4.14 34.95 1.94
CA ALA A 537 -4.17 34.56 0.53
C ALA A 537 -5.49 33.85 0.16
N PHE A 538 -5.86 32.79 0.90
CA PHE A 538 -7.08 32.00 0.65
C PHE A 538 -8.34 32.85 0.78
N THR A 539 -8.43 33.65 1.84
CA THR A 539 -9.62 34.49 2.05
C THR A 539 -9.71 35.62 1.03
N LYS A 540 -8.57 36.12 0.50
CA LYS A 540 -8.57 37.08 -0.61
C LYS A 540 -9.12 36.44 -1.88
N ASP A 541 -8.67 35.22 -2.18
CA ASP A 541 -9.09 34.47 -3.37
C ASP A 541 -10.57 34.09 -3.31
N ALA A 542 -11.07 33.75 -2.12
CA ALA A 542 -12.50 33.52 -1.85
C ALA A 542 -13.37 34.79 -1.87
N GLY A 543 -12.83 35.96 -2.24
CA GLY A 543 -13.59 37.20 -2.39
C GLY A 543 -13.94 37.91 -1.07
N ILE A 544 -13.35 37.52 0.06
CA ILE A 544 -13.66 38.12 1.36
C ILE A 544 -13.05 39.53 1.46
N ALA A 545 -13.84 40.53 1.85
CA ALA A 545 -13.40 41.91 1.98
C ALA A 545 -12.19 42.06 2.94
N SER A 546 -11.29 43.01 2.67
CA SER A 546 -10.05 43.21 3.45
C SER A 546 -10.32 43.44 4.94
N ILE A 547 -11.34 44.22 5.26
CA ILE A 547 -11.74 44.50 6.64
C ILE A 547 -12.24 43.23 7.35
N ALA A 548 -13.08 42.43 6.69
CA ALA A 548 -13.57 41.17 7.23
C ALA A 548 -12.44 40.16 7.46
N ARG A 549 -11.46 40.07 6.55
CA ARG A 549 -10.26 39.25 6.71
C ARG A 549 -9.43 39.67 7.93
N PHE A 550 -9.23 40.98 8.12
CA PHE A 550 -8.51 41.51 9.26
C PHE A 550 -9.20 41.16 10.58
N PHE A 551 -10.53 41.34 10.66
CA PHE A 551 -11.30 40.98 11.84
C PHE A 551 -11.27 39.47 12.11
N ALA A 552 -11.54 38.64 11.09
CA ALA A 552 -11.50 37.19 11.21
C ALA A 552 -10.13 36.68 11.68
N TRP A 553 -9.02 37.22 11.16
CA TRP A 553 -7.69 36.85 11.65
C TRP A 553 -7.49 37.26 13.11
N ASN A 554 -7.66 38.54 13.44
CA ASN A 554 -7.23 39.06 14.75
C ASN A 554 -8.11 38.58 15.91
N PHE A 555 -9.41 38.35 15.67
CA PHE A 555 -10.36 38.02 16.73
C PHE A 555 -10.74 36.54 16.79
N ILE A 556 -10.60 35.79 15.69
CA ILE A 556 -11.02 34.37 15.63
C ILE A 556 -9.80 33.47 15.42
N VAL A 557 -9.14 33.57 14.26
CA VAL A 557 -8.15 32.58 13.81
C VAL A 557 -6.84 32.67 14.60
N ARG A 558 -6.35 33.89 14.87
CA ARG A 558 -5.06 34.12 15.54
C ARG A 558 -4.98 33.42 16.89
N LYS A 559 -6.05 33.46 17.69
CA LYS A 559 -6.08 32.83 19.02
C LYS A 559 -5.99 31.31 18.92
N THR A 560 -6.72 30.71 17.97
CA THR A 560 -6.68 29.27 17.72
C THR A 560 -5.31 28.82 17.25
N VAL A 561 -4.72 29.50 16.26
CA VAL A 561 -3.39 29.15 15.73
C VAL A 561 -2.31 29.29 16.81
N LYS A 562 -2.33 30.37 17.60
CA LYS A 562 -1.41 30.54 18.74
C LYS A 562 -1.57 29.47 19.81
N LYS A 563 -2.80 29.05 20.10
CA LYS A 563 -3.06 27.96 21.05
C LYS A 563 -2.49 26.63 20.53
N VAL A 564 -2.74 26.30 19.27
CA VAL A 564 -2.25 25.06 18.64
C VAL A 564 -0.72 25.04 18.58
N LEU A 565 -0.10 26.15 18.18
CA LEU A 565 1.35 26.27 18.06
C LEU A 565 2.05 26.63 19.39
N VAL A 566 1.31 26.83 20.48
CA VAL A 566 1.87 27.23 21.79
C VAL A 566 2.75 28.50 21.68
N LEU A 567 2.15 29.62 21.23
CA LEU A 567 2.81 30.91 20.93
C LEU A 567 2.19 32.16 21.56
#